data_AF-A0A1W9LA16-F1
#
_entry.id   AF-A0A1W9LA16-F1
#
_cell.length_a   1.000
_cell.length_b   1.000
_cell.length_c   1.000
_cell.angle_alpha   90.00
_cell.angle_beta   90.00
_cell.angle_gamma   90.00
#
_symmetry.space_group_name_H-M   'P 1'
#
loop_
_entity.id
_entity.type
_entity.pdbx_description
1 polymer ?
#
loop_
_entity_poly.entity_id
_entity_poly.type
_entity_poly.pdbx_seq_one_letter_code
_entity_poly.pdbx_strand_id
1 'polypeptide(L)'
;MDTQEILLPVASSLDAVTIGAKHPRADDVKIIGGRGYDLRQPIPIKYQEVRERFLNARQNFWTPNDIPMGEDKLQWNTNQLTEAERWLFKTNISYLTASDNLVPDNVDDAILRHITANEMRQYLRWQIAEESNHLESYLFILESFGLDEQGQGQIFNLYQEIPALTDKLNWNLTFTNNVVNCDAPVGSMIANRCLLEDLLSYYVFEFLFFPLGFSQIFALARQGKLKNTAEQYAYIWRDENLHAINGSWLIKQIIRENPGLWDANLQERARAIVDEAVKLEIAYAHASMPEGGVLGMSVHTYIDFAKFMGDRICENLSIKPLFNTRNHPLPWISEFELSKEKNFFESRVMEYRKGSNLEWE
;
A
#
# COMPACT_ATOMS: atom_id res chain seq x y z
N MET A 1 35.04 17.69 19.36
CA MET A 1 35.15 16.45 20.14
C MET A 1 33.81 15.77 20.00
N ASP A 2 33.68 14.94 18.96
CA ASP A 2 32.50 14.14 18.70
C ASP A 2 32.32 13.15 19.84
N THR A 3 31.28 13.33 20.64
CA THR A 3 30.70 12.23 21.39
C THR A 3 30.15 11.26 20.37
N GLN A 4 30.91 10.20 20.04
CA GLN A 4 30.33 8.99 19.47
C GLN A 4 29.22 8.57 20.43
N GLU A 5 27.97 8.87 20.07
CA GLU A 5 26.80 8.30 20.73
C GLU A 5 27.02 6.79 20.71
N ILE A 6 27.17 6.18 21.88
CA ILE A 6 27.16 4.73 22.00
C ILE A 6 25.77 4.29 21.58
N LEU A 7 25.64 3.90 20.31
CA LEU A 7 24.43 3.28 19.80
C LEU A 7 24.34 1.91 20.48
N LEU A 8 23.55 1.86 21.56
CA LEU A 8 23.18 0.58 22.16
C LEU A 8 22.47 -0.27 21.09
N PRO A 9 22.77 -1.58 21.01
CA PRO A 9 22.19 -2.44 19.99
C PRO A 9 20.67 -2.43 20.11
N VAL A 10 20.02 -2.26 18.96
CA VAL A 10 18.57 -2.38 18.82
C VAL A 10 18.20 -3.85 19.05
N ALA A 11 17.08 -4.09 19.74
CA ALA A 11 16.61 -5.44 20.03
C ALA A 11 16.40 -6.24 18.74
N SER A 12 16.91 -7.48 18.70
CA SER A 12 16.74 -8.38 17.56
C SER A 12 16.27 -9.75 18.01
N SER A 13 15.40 -10.39 17.21
CA SER A 13 15.03 -11.80 17.42
C SER A 13 16.18 -12.76 17.14
N LEU A 14 17.25 -12.26 16.50
CA LEU A 14 18.47 -13.03 16.20
C LEU A 14 19.50 -12.97 17.33
N ASP A 15 19.29 -12.14 18.37
CA ASP A 15 20.20 -12.05 19.51
C ASP A 15 20.19 -13.35 20.33
N ALA A 16 21.36 -13.70 20.88
CA ALA A 16 21.53 -14.88 21.73
C ALA A 16 20.64 -14.79 22.99
N VAL A 17 20.00 -15.91 23.34
CA VAL A 17 19.19 -16.01 24.56
C VAL A 17 20.11 -16.12 25.78
N THR A 18 19.83 -15.37 26.84
CA THR A 18 20.57 -15.44 28.11
C THR A 18 19.65 -15.78 29.27
N ILE A 19 20.14 -16.56 30.23
CA ILE A 19 19.42 -16.87 31.47
C ILE A 19 19.37 -15.61 32.35
N GLY A 20 18.19 -15.28 32.89
CA GLY A 20 18.00 -14.17 33.81
C GLY A 20 17.51 -12.86 33.18
N ALA A 21 17.25 -12.84 31.87
CA ALA A 21 16.56 -11.73 31.21
C ALA A 21 15.16 -11.51 31.83
N LYS A 22 14.80 -10.25 32.07
CA LYS A 22 13.52 -9.89 32.68
C LYS A 22 12.42 -9.79 31.62
N HIS A 23 11.18 -9.96 32.07
CA HIS A 23 10.01 -9.68 31.25
C HIS A 23 10.04 -8.20 30.78
N PRO A 24 9.76 -7.91 29.49
CA PRO A 24 9.75 -6.55 28.98
C PRO A 24 8.67 -5.70 29.66
N ARG A 25 8.95 -4.42 29.94
CA ARG A 25 7.91 -3.49 30.39
C ARG A 25 7.29 -2.80 29.19
N ALA A 26 6.02 -2.45 29.28
CA ALA A 26 5.31 -1.79 28.18
C ALA A 26 5.98 -0.48 27.75
N ASP A 27 6.51 0.29 28.70
CA ASP A 27 7.19 1.57 28.42
C ASP A 27 8.49 1.41 27.61
N ASP A 28 9.13 0.24 27.70
CA ASP A 28 10.38 -0.06 27.00
C ASP A 28 10.11 -0.43 25.52
N VAL A 29 8.91 -0.91 25.17
CA VAL A 29 8.54 -1.31 23.80
C VAL A 29 8.43 -0.09 22.90
N LYS A 30 9.10 -0.11 21.75
CA LYS A 30 9.09 0.97 20.74
C LYS A 30 8.84 0.41 19.35
N ILE A 31 8.28 1.22 18.45
CA ILE A 31 8.11 0.82 17.05
C ILE A 31 9.47 0.59 16.39
N ILE A 32 10.38 1.56 16.51
CA ILE A 32 11.80 1.43 16.12
C ILE A 32 12.68 1.75 17.32
N GLY A 33 13.91 1.21 17.32
CA GLY A 33 14.91 1.53 18.34
C GLY A 33 14.58 0.99 19.73
N GLY A 34 13.69 0.00 19.84
CA GLY A 34 13.45 -0.73 21.08
C GLY A 34 14.72 -1.45 21.57
N ARG A 35 14.97 -1.43 22.88
CA ARG A 35 16.21 -1.93 23.49
C ARG A 35 15.93 -2.65 24.80
N GLY A 36 16.77 -3.63 25.13
CA GLY A 36 16.75 -4.29 26.43
C GLY A 36 15.60 -5.26 26.65
N TYR A 37 14.96 -5.73 25.56
CA TYR A 37 13.93 -6.75 25.61
C TYR A 37 14.07 -7.76 24.47
N ASP A 38 13.50 -8.95 24.66
CA ASP A 38 13.55 -10.04 23.68
C ASP A 38 12.34 -9.98 22.73
N LEU A 39 12.57 -9.78 21.43
CA LEU A 39 11.53 -9.76 20.41
C LEU A 39 10.79 -11.09 20.26
N ARG A 40 11.26 -12.19 20.84
CA ARG A 40 10.53 -13.47 20.84
C ARG A 40 9.38 -13.51 21.84
N GLN A 41 9.28 -12.55 22.77
CA GLN A 41 8.16 -12.44 23.71
C GLN A 41 7.04 -11.57 23.12
N PRO A 42 5.85 -12.13 22.82
CA PRO A 42 4.76 -11.36 22.20
C PRO A 42 4.07 -10.38 23.16
N ILE A 43 4.47 -10.37 24.43
CA ILE A 43 3.92 -9.53 25.49
C ILE A 43 5.02 -8.65 26.09
N PRO A 44 4.68 -7.44 26.55
CA PRO A 44 3.35 -6.82 26.54
C PRO A 44 2.95 -6.30 25.16
N ILE A 45 1.64 -6.29 24.87
CA ILE A 45 1.09 -5.60 23.69
C ILE A 45 0.91 -4.13 24.07
N LYS A 46 1.69 -3.24 23.46
CA LYS A 46 1.63 -1.79 23.73
C LYS A 46 0.64 -1.11 22.79
N TYR A 47 0.67 -1.45 21.51
CA TYR A 47 -0.16 -0.85 20.47
C TYR A 47 -1.38 -1.72 20.17
N GLN A 48 -2.38 -1.69 21.07
CA GLN A 48 -3.59 -2.52 20.94
C GLN A 48 -4.33 -2.30 19.61
N GLU A 49 -4.37 -1.06 19.12
CA GLU A 49 -4.98 -0.71 17.85
C GLU A 49 -4.34 -1.41 16.64
N VAL A 50 -3.03 -1.68 16.68
CA VAL A 50 -2.33 -2.45 15.63
C VAL A 50 -2.73 -3.91 15.67
N ARG A 51 -2.85 -4.48 16.89
CA ARG A 51 -3.33 -5.85 17.07
C ARG A 51 -4.77 -6.00 16.60
N GLU A 52 -5.64 -5.03 16.89
CA GLU A 52 -7.03 -5.03 16.42
C GLU A 52 -7.09 -5.01 14.89
N ARG A 53 -6.29 -4.15 14.23
CA ARG A 53 -6.19 -4.14 12.76
C ARG A 53 -5.73 -5.47 12.20
N PHE A 54 -4.73 -6.12 12.80
CA PHE A 54 -4.29 -7.46 12.39
C PHE A 54 -5.41 -8.50 12.50
N LEU A 55 -6.19 -8.46 13.58
CA LEU A 55 -7.32 -9.38 13.76
C LEU A 55 -8.44 -9.12 12.75
N ASN A 56 -8.65 -7.87 12.34
CA ASN A 56 -9.63 -7.51 11.32
C ASN A 56 -9.17 -7.92 9.92
N ALA A 57 -7.92 -7.60 9.55
CA ALA A 57 -7.30 -8.01 8.28
C ALA A 57 -7.40 -9.54 8.08
N ARG A 58 -7.15 -10.32 9.14
CA ARG A 58 -7.32 -11.78 9.09
C ARG A 58 -8.74 -12.27 8.79
N GLN A 59 -9.76 -11.50 9.13
CA GLN A 59 -11.16 -11.84 8.81
C GLN A 59 -11.52 -11.47 7.37
N ASN A 60 -10.69 -10.69 6.70
CA ASN A 60 -10.89 -10.22 5.35
C ASN A 60 -10.31 -11.17 4.29
N PHE A 61 -9.50 -12.16 4.68
CA PHE A 61 -8.89 -13.12 3.74
C PHE A 61 -9.90 -13.66 2.72
N TRP A 62 -9.52 -13.63 1.45
CA TRP A 62 -10.35 -13.97 0.30
C TRP A 62 -9.53 -14.78 -0.69
N THR A 63 -10.18 -15.67 -1.45
CA THR A 63 -9.52 -16.51 -2.46
C THR A 63 -9.89 -16.00 -3.85
N PRO A 64 -8.95 -15.63 -4.71
CA PRO A 64 -9.25 -15.15 -6.06
C PRO A 64 -10.11 -16.10 -6.88
N ASN A 65 -9.87 -17.42 -6.75
CA ASN A 65 -10.59 -18.45 -7.50
C ASN A 65 -12.08 -18.56 -7.15
N ASP A 66 -12.54 -17.97 -6.04
CA ASP A 66 -13.95 -17.95 -5.68
C ASP A 66 -14.76 -16.95 -6.53
N ILE A 67 -14.08 -16.05 -7.26
CA ILE A 67 -14.71 -15.03 -8.11
C ILE A 67 -14.83 -15.55 -9.55
N PRO A 68 -16.05 -15.70 -10.09
CA PRO A 68 -16.25 -16.30 -11.41
C PRO A 68 -15.82 -15.38 -12.55
N MET A 69 -14.94 -15.85 -13.43
CA MET A 69 -14.35 -15.03 -14.52
C MET A 69 -14.97 -15.25 -15.92
N GLY A 70 -16.07 -16.00 -16.02
CA GLY A 70 -16.65 -16.41 -17.32
C GLY A 70 -17.04 -15.24 -18.23
N GLU A 71 -17.64 -14.20 -17.66
CA GLU A 71 -18.13 -13.05 -18.42
C GLU A 71 -16.99 -12.12 -18.86
N ASP A 72 -16.02 -11.89 -17.99
CA ASP A 72 -14.82 -11.15 -18.34
C ASP A 72 -14.00 -11.89 -19.41
N LYS A 73 -13.90 -13.22 -19.32
CA LYS A 73 -13.31 -14.07 -20.37
C LYS A 73 -14.04 -13.91 -21.70
N LEU A 74 -15.37 -13.93 -21.72
CA LEU A 74 -16.14 -13.71 -22.94
C LEU A 74 -15.88 -12.32 -23.52
N GLN A 75 -15.85 -11.28 -22.69
CA GLN A 75 -15.54 -9.93 -23.13
C GLN A 75 -14.13 -9.82 -23.71
N TRP A 76 -13.15 -10.44 -23.05
CA TRP A 76 -11.76 -10.48 -23.50
C TRP A 76 -11.58 -11.22 -24.83
N ASN A 77 -12.33 -12.28 -25.09
CA ASN A 77 -12.18 -13.08 -26.31
C ASN A 77 -13.07 -12.62 -27.48
N THR A 78 -13.83 -11.54 -27.30
CA THR A 78 -14.73 -10.98 -28.32
C THR A 78 -14.48 -9.49 -28.54
N ASN A 79 -15.20 -8.86 -29.47
CA ASN A 79 -15.08 -7.42 -29.74
C ASN A 79 -15.83 -6.53 -28.73
N GLN A 80 -16.01 -7.01 -27.50
CA GLN A 80 -16.70 -6.24 -26.45
C GLN A 80 -15.80 -5.22 -25.76
N LEU A 81 -14.48 -5.36 -25.84
CA LEU A 81 -13.52 -4.36 -25.39
C LEU A 81 -12.86 -3.71 -26.60
N THR A 82 -12.85 -2.38 -26.62
CA THR A 82 -12.11 -1.56 -27.59
C THR A 82 -10.60 -1.71 -27.37
N GLU A 83 -9.80 -1.29 -28.36
CA GLU A 83 -8.35 -1.30 -28.24
C GLU A 83 -7.85 -0.42 -27.08
N ALA A 84 -8.47 0.75 -26.88
CA ALA A 84 -8.14 1.64 -25.77
C ALA A 84 -8.45 1.00 -24.40
N GLU A 85 -9.59 0.32 -24.24
CA GLU A 85 -9.94 -0.37 -22.99
C GLU A 85 -9.01 -1.56 -22.71
N ARG A 86 -8.62 -2.31 -23.75
CA ARG A 86 -7.64 -3.40 -23.63
C ARG A 86 -6.26 -2.86 -23.28
N TRP A 87 -5.84 -1.76 -23.88
CA TRP A 87 -4.57 -1.11 -23.59
C TRP A 87 -4.52 -0.60 -22.14
N LEU A 88 -5.58 0.06 -21.69
CA LEU A 88 -5.73 0.49 -20.30
C LEU A 88 -5.60 -0.70 -19.35
N PHE A 89 -6.35 -1.79 -19.58
CA PHE A 89 -6.26 -2.99 -18.76
C PHE A 89 -4.85 -3.61 -18.75
N LYS A 90 -4.23 -3.78 -19.92
CA LYS A 90 -2.90 -4.41 -20.02
C LYS A 90 -1.81 -3.61 -19.30
N THR A 91 -1.77 -2.30 -19.50
CA THR A 91 -0.80 -1.43 -18.82
C THR A 91 -1.07 -1.33 -17.32
N ASN A 92 -2.34 -1.38 -16.93
CA ASN A 92 -2.76 -1.40 -15.53
C ASN A 92 -2.32 -2.68 -14.81
N ILE A 93 -2.74 -3.85 -15.29
CA ILE A 93 -2.40 -5.12 -14.64
C ILE A 93 -0.90 -5.39 -14.67
N SER A 94 -0.20 -5.01 -15.75
CA SER A 94 1.26 -5.14 -15.82
C SER A 94 1.97 -4.36 -14.73
N TYR A 95 1.56 -3.09 -14.53
CA TYR A 95 2.14 -2.26 -13.48
C TYR A 95 1.79 -2.80 -12.10
N LEU A 96 0.49 -3.04 -11.82
CA LEU A 96 0.02 -3.51 -10.51
C LEU A 96 0.68 -4.82 -10.09
N THR A 97 0.81 -5.79 -10.99
CA THR A 97 1.51 -7.05 -10.69
C THR A 97 2.98 -6.83 -10.31
N ALA A 98 3.68 -5.96 -11.02
CA ALA A 98 5.09 -5.69 -10.73
C ALA A 98 5.28 -4.94 -9.41
N SER A 99 4.39 -3.99 -9.11
CA SER A 99 4.43 -3.21 -7.87
C SER A 99 3.98 -4.00 -6.64
N ASP A 100 2.88 -4.76 -6.68
CA ASP A 100 2.44 -5.57 -5.54
C ASP A 100 3.44 -6.68 -5.23
N ASN A 101 4.18 -7.16 -6.23
CA ASN A 101 5.26 -8.11 -5.98
C ASN A 101 6.51 -7.45 -5.35
N LEU A 102 6.67 -6.13 -5.44
CA LEU A 102 7.76 -5.39 -4.79
C LEU A 102 7.44 -5.05 -3.33
N VAL A 103 6.17 -4.80 -2.99
CA VAL A 103 5.75 -4.45 -1.63
C VAL A 103 6.21 -5.47 -0.57
N PRO A 104 5.98 -6.80 -0.71
CA PRO A 104 6.37 -7.76 0.31
C PRO A 104 7.90 -7.84 0.49
N ASP A 105 8.67 -7.69 -0.59
CA ASP A 105 10.13 -7.61 -0.53
C ASP A 105 10.57 -6.36 0.24
N ASN A 106 9.94 -5.20 0.01
CA ASN A 106 10.21 -4.00 0.81
C ASN A 106 9.85 -4.20 2.29
N VAL A 107 8.71 -4.82 2.57
CA VAL A 107 8.27 -5.07 3.95
C VAL A 107 9.23 -6.01 4.67
N ASP A 108 9.70 -7.08 4.03
CA ASP A 108 10.61 -8.06 4.65
C ASP A 108 12.06 -7.55 4.75
N ASP A 109 12.61 -7.05 3.64
CA ASP A 109 14.03 -6.71 3.56
C ASP A 109 14.37 -5.32 4.06
N ALA A 110 13.44 -4.36 4.02
CA ALA A 110 13.67 -3.01 4.54
C ALA A 110 12.92 -2.80 5.86
N ILE A 111 11.58 -2.81 5.86
CA ILE A 111 10.79 -2.32 7.00
C ILE A 111 10.95 -3.21 8.23
N LEU A 112 10.69 -4.52 8.11
CA LEU A 112 10.66 -5.46 9.23
C LEU A 112 11.99 -5.57 9.99
N ARG A 113 13.11 -5.26 9.33
CA ARG A 113 14.44 -5.24 9.96
C ARG A 113 14.58 -4.15 11.03
N HIS A 114 13.80 -3.07 10.93
CA HIS A 114 13.84 -1.95 11.85
C HIS A 114 12.75 -1.99 12.93
N ILE A 115 11.66 -2.77 12.71
CA ILE A 115 10.52 -2.82 13.62
C ILE A 115 10.80 -3.71 14.83
N THR A 116 10.69 -3.12 16.02
CA THR A 116 10.94 -3.75 17.32
C THR A 116 9.68 -3.99 18.16
N ALA A 117 8.49 -3.69 17.64
CA ALA A 117 7.21 -3.98 18.31
C ALA A 117 6.55 -5.24 17.72
N ASN A 118 6.21 -6.21 18.55
CA ASN A 118 5.79 -7.54 18.08
C ASN A 118 4.43 -7.55 17.40
N GLU A 119 3.47 -6.79 17.91
CA GLU A 119 2.16 -6.60 17.32
C GLU A 119 2.26 -5.98 15.91
N MET A 120 3.21 -5.08 15.68
CA MET A 120 3.45 -4.51 14.34
C MET A 120 4.16 -5.50 13.42
N ARG A 121 5.16 -6.23 13.92
CA ARG A 121 5.81 -7.31 13.16
C ARG A 121 4.81 -8.39 12.74
N GLN A 122 3.85 -8.71 13.60
CA GLN A 122 2.78 -9.66 13.31
C GLN A 122 1.82 -9.14 12.23
N TYR A 123 1.43 -7.86 12.30
CA TYR A 123 0.63 -7.22 11.25
C TYR A 123 1.35 -7.24 9.89
N LEU A 124 2.60 -6.76 9.83
CA LEU A 124 3.36 -6.67 8.57
C LEU A 124 3.58 -8.03 7.90
N ARG A 125 3.71 -9.12 8.69
CA ARG A 125 3.78 -10.47 8.12
C ARG A 125 2.46 -10.97 7.56
N TRP A 126 1.34 -10.50 8.11
CA TRP A 126 0.03 -10.78 7.54
C TRP A 126 -0.16 -10.00 6.25
N GLN A 127 0.25 -8.74 6.24
CA GLN A 127 0.27 -7.94 5.04
C GLN A 127 1.05 -8.64 3.91
N ILE A 128 2.27 -9.14 4.15
CA ILE A 128 3.03 -9.93 3.16
C ILE A 128 2.20 -11.09 2.57
N ALA A 129 1.37 -11.74 3.39
CA ALA A 129 0.48 -12.81 2.91
C ALA A 129 -0.68 -12.28 2.07
N GLU A 130 -1.20 -11.09 2.38
CA GLU A 130 -2.19 -10.38 1.57
C GLU A 130 -1.58 -9.98 0.21
N GLU A 131 -0.38 -9.38 0.17
CA GLU A 131 0.34 -9.06 -1.08
C GLU A 131 0.55 -10.30 -1.96
N SER A 132 0.93 -11.42 -1.34
CA SER A 132 1.10 -12.70 -2.06
C SER A 132 -0.22 -13.20 -2.67
N ASN A 133 -1.35 -12.95 -1.99
CA ASN A 133 -2.67 -13.29 -2.49
C ASN A 133 -3.13 -12.32 -3.60
N HIS A 134 -2.72 -11.06 -3.55
CA HIS A 134 -2.95 -10.09 -4.63
C HIS A 134 -2.22 -10.52 -5.91
N LEU A 135 -0.98 -10.97 -5.79
CA LEU A 135 -0.22 -11.54 -6.91
C LEU A 135 -0.92 -12.73 -7.56
N GLU A 136 -1.41 -13.67 -6.76
CA GLU A 136 -2.20 -14.82 -7.23
C GLU A 136 -3.46 -14.35 -7.99
N SER A 137 -4.11 -13.27 -7.54
CA SER A 137 -5.28 -12.73 -8.20
C SER A 137 -4.99 -12.20 -9.61
N TYR A 138 -3.87 -11.48 -9.81
CA TYR A 138 -3.50 -10.99 -11.14
C TYR A 138 -3.16 -12.13 -12.10
N LEU A 139 -2.45 -13.14 -11.60
CA LEU A 139 -2.18 -14.37 -12.35
C LEU A 139 -3.48 -15.05 -12.78
N PHE A 140 -4.38 -15.26 -11.83
CA PHE A 140 -5.66 -15.92 -12.05
C PHE A 140 -6.55 -15.16 -13.06
N ILE A 141 -6.53 -13.83 -13.05
CA ILE A 141 -7.27 -13.01 -14.04
C ILE A 141 -6.82 -13.35 -15.47
N LEU A 142 -5.51 -13.32 -15.74
CA LEU A 142 -5.00 -13.57 -17.09
C LEU A 142 -5.12 -15.03 -17.51
N GLU A 143 -4.91 -15.99 -16.59
CA GLU A 143 -5.20 -17.40 -16.85
C GLU A 143 -6.68 -17.61 -17.22
N SER A 144 -7.59 -16.97 -16.49
CA SER A 144 -9.03 -17.06 -16.74
C SER A 144 -9.42 -16.53 -18.11
N PHE A 145 -8.72 -15.52 -18.61
CA PHE A 145 -8.92 -15.01 -19.98
C PHE A 145 -8.52 -16.01 -21.06
N GLY A 146 -7.80 -17.08 -20.68
CA GLY A 146 -7.33 -18.13 -21.58
C GLY A 146 -5.95 -17.83 -22.18
N LEU A 147 -5.17 -16.96 -21.55
CA LEU A 147 -3.82 -16.64 -21.98
C LEU A 147 -2.85 -17.71 -21.46
N ASP A 148 -2.01 -18.22 -22.35
CA ASP A 148 -0.89 -19.09 -21.99
C ASP A 148 0.28 -18.27 -21.40
N GLU A 149 1.34 -18.95 -20.96
CA GLU A 149 2.54 -18.32 -20.39
C GLU A 149 3.12 -17.23 -21.31
N GLN A 150 3.11 -17.46 -22.62
CA GLN A 150 3.60 -16.47 -23.59
C GLN A 150 2.71 -15.23 -23.62
N GLY A 151 1.39 -15.39 -23.71
CA GLY A 151 0.44 -14.28 -23.73
C GLY A 151 0.41 -13.49 -22.42
N GLN A 152 0.52 -14.19 -21.29
CA GLN A 152 0.66 -13.58 -19.97
C GLN A 152 1.98 -12.81 -19.87
N GLY A 153 3.10 -13.42 -20.26
CA GLY A 153 4.42 -12.80 -20.25
C GLY A 153 4.48 -11.52 -21.09
N GLN A 154 3.82 -11.48 -22.25
CA GLN A 154 3.71 -10.25 -23.05
C GLN A 154 3.01 -9.12 -22.31
N ILE A 155 1.98 -9.41 -21.52
CA ILE A 155 1.28 -8.38 -20.74
C ILE A 155 2.10 -8.00 -19.52
N PHE A 156 2.56 -8.98 -18.73
CA PHE A 156 3.34 -8.72 -17.53
C PHE A 156 4.66 -8.01 -17.83
N ASN A 157 5.25 -8.14 -19.02
CA ASN A 157 6.48 -7.44 -19.37
C ASN A 157 6.29 -5.95 -19.73
N LEU A 158 5.05 -5.46 -19.92
CA LEU A 158 4.82 -4.07 -20.36
C LEU A 158 5.40 -3.02 -19.41
N TYR A 159 5.48 -3.28 -18.09
CA TYR A 159 6.11 -2.35 -17.15
C TYR A 159 7.61 -2.12 -17.43
N GLN A 160 8.27 -3.05 -18.12
CA GLN A 160 9.67 -2.92 -18.56
C GLN A 160 9.81 -2.33 -19.97
N GLU A 161 8.71 -2.24 -20.72
CA GLU A 161 8.71 -1.74 -22.11
C GLU A 161 8.23 -0.29 -22.21
N ILE A 162 7.50 0.19 -21.19
CA ILE A 162 6.92 1.53 -21.16
C ILE A 162 7.65 2.39 -20.12
N PRO A 163 8.37 3.45 -20.53
CA PRO A 163 9.16 4.27 -19.61
C PRO A 163 8.40 4.79 -18.40
N ALA A 164 7.16 5.26 -18.59
CA ALA A 164 6.35 5.78 -17.48
C ALA A 164 6.02 4.74 -16.40
N LEU A 165 5.92 3.46 -16.75
CA LEU A 165 5.68 2.37 -15.80
C LEU A 165 7.01 1.98 -15.11
N THR A 166 8.08 1.86 -15.89
CA THR A 166 9.44 1.56 -15.39
C THR A 166 9.93 2.62 -14.41
N ASP A 167 9.79 3.90 -14.75
CA ASP A 167 10.24 5.02 -13.94
C ASP A 167 9.50 5.09 -12.61
N LYS A 168 8.19 4.83 -12.61
CA LYS A 168 7.38 4.71 -11.39
C LYS A 168 7.93 3.64 -10.45
N LEU A 169 8.15 2.43 -10.95
CA LEU A 169 8.66 1.32 -10.14
C LEU A 169 10.09 1.58 -9.62
N ASN A 170 10.96 2.10 -10.48
CA ASN A 170 12.35 2.43 -10.13
C ASN A 170 12.45 3.55 -9.08
N TRP A 171 11.52 4.50 -9.11
CA TRP A 171 11.46 5.55 -8.10
C TRP A 171 11.25 4.96 -6.71
N ASN A 172 10.29 4.05 -6.52
CA ASN A 172 10.10 3.35 -5.25
C ASN A 172 11.31 2.50 -4.86
N LEU A 173 11.86 1.72 -5.80
CA LEU A 173 13.06 0.90 -5.56
C LEU A 173 14.24 1.70 -5.02
N THR A 174 14.36 2.99 -5.39
CA THR A 174 15.42 3.86 -4.87
C THR A 174 15.34 3.97 -3.35
N PHE A 175 14.14 4.10 -2.77
CA PHE A 175 13.98 4.24 -1.33
C PHE A 175 14.25 2.94 -0.58
N THR A 176 13.68 1.83 -1.05
CA THR A 176 13.95 0.50 -0.50
C THR A 176 15.44 0.20 -0.49
N ASN A 177 16.13 0.45 -1.61
CA ASN A 177 17.57 0.23 -1.72
C ASN A 177 18.39 1.16 -0.82
N ASN A 178 17.93 2.39 -0.54
CA ASN A 178 18.59 3.29 0.40
C ASN A 178 18.51 2.77 1.85
N VAL A 179 17.49 1.99 2.21
CA VAL A 179 17.39 1.32 3.51
C VAL A 179 18.24 0.06 3.53
N VAL A 180 18.04 -0.83 2.56
CA VAL A 180 18.71 -2.14 2.50
C VAL A 180 20.23 -2.00 2.42
N ASN A 181 20.72 -1.02 1.66
CA ASN A 181 22.14 -0.77 1.46
C ASN A 181 22.68 0.35 2.37
N CYS A 182 21.97 0.71 3.45
CA CYS A 182 22.43 1.73 4.38
C CYS A 182 23.61 1.22 5.23
N ASP A 183 24.79 1.82 5.05
CA ASP A 183 25.98 1.48 5.87
C ASP A 183 25.87 1.97 7.33
N ALA A 184 24.94 2.89 7.62
CA ALA A 184 24.76 3.42 8.96
C ALA A 184 24.13 2.36 9.88
N PRO A 185 24.57 2.24 11.16
CA PRO A 185 24.01 1.24 12.06
C PRO A 185 22.49 1.40 12.25
N VAL A 186 21.78 0.28 12.30
CA VAL A 186 20.33 0.26 12.59
C VAL A 186 20.04 1.02 13.88
N GLY A 187 19.04 1.90 13.84
CA GLY A 187 18.68 2.77 14.95
C GLY A 187 19.46 4.10 15.02
N SER A 188 20.46 4.31 14.17
CA SER A 188 21.10 5.62 14.00
C SER A 188 20.15 6.63 13.33
N MET A 189 20.44 7.92 13.49
CA MET A 189 19.68 9.00 12.83
C MET A 189 19.64 8.82 11.30
N ILE A 190 20.74 8.43 10.68
CA ILE A 190 20.84 8.24 9.23
C ILE A 190 19.96 7.07 8.80
N ALA A 191 20.13 5.90 9.41
CA ALA A 191 19.35 4.71 9.08
C ALA A 191 17.84 4.92 9.29
N ASN A 192 17.46 5.59 10.38
CA ASN A 192 16.05 5.91 10.65
C ASN A 192 15.46 6.94 9.68
N ARG A 193 16.28 7.85 9.12
CA ARG A 193 15.84 8.77 8.06
C ARG A 193 15.65 8.06 6.73
N CYS A 194 16.56 7.16 6.35
CA CYS A 194 16.37 6.29 5.17
C CYS A 194 15.05 5.51 5.30
N LEU A 195 14.81 4.87 6.45
CA LEU A 195 13.57 4.16 6.72
C LEU A 195 12.34 5.06 6.62
N LEU A 196 12.41 6.29 7.12
CA LEU A 196 11.27 7.20 7.11
C LEU A 196 10.95 7.69 5.69
N GLU A 197 11.96 7.93 4.84
CA GLU A 197 11.73 8.22 3.42
C GLU A 197 11.19 7.00 2.66
N ASP A 198 11.66 5.79 2.98
CA ASP A 198 11.09 4.55 2.45
C ASP A 198 9.62 4.38 2.82
N LEU A 199 9.29 4.51 4.11
CA LEU A 199 7.90 4.46 4.57
C LEU A 199 7.01 5.51 3.90
N LEU A 200 7.53 6.69 3.57
CA LEU A 200 6.79 7.71 2.81
C LEU A 200 6.52 7.24 1.36
N SER A 201 7.51 6.64 0.70
CA SER A 201 7.35 6.07 -0.65
C SER A 201 6.42 4.86 -0.66
N TYR A 202 6.51 3.99 0.35
CA TYR A 202 5.58 2.89 0.59
C TYR A 202 4.17 3.43 0.83
N TYR A 203 3.98 4.45 1.66
CA TYR A 203 2.66 5.05 1.86
C TYR A 203 2.10 5.67 0.57
N VAL A 204 2.95 6.16 -0.33
CA VAL A 204 2.54 6.57 -1.69
C VAL A 204 2.06 5.38 -2.53
N PHE A 205 2.69 4.20 -2.45
CA PHE A 205 2.19 2.99 -3.14
C PHE A 205 0.76 2.65 -2.71
N GLU A 206 0.60 2.33 -1.43
CA GLU A 206 -0.66 1.84 -0.85
C GLU A 206 -1.78 2.87 -0.97
N PHE A 207 -1.45 4.15 -0.75
CA PHE A 207 -2.46 5.20 -0.64
C PHE A 207 -2.68 5.96 -1.94
N LEU A 208 -1.71 6.09 -2.84
CA LEU A 208 -1.85 6.91 -4.04
C LEU A 208 -1.83 6.05 -5.31
N PHE A 209 -0.76 5.29 -5.55
CA PHE A 209 -0.60 4.56 -6.82
C PHE A 209 -1.62 3.44 -6.98
N PHE A 210 -1.88 2.62 -5.97
CA PHE A 210 -2.82 1.50 -6.09
C PHE A 210 -4.28 1.96 -6.24
N PRO A 211 -4.84 2.85 -5.40
CA PRO A 211 -6.21 3.32 -5.59
C PRO A 211 -6.43 4.02 -6.95
N LEU A 212 -5.42 4.73 -7.46
CA LEU A 212 -5.43 5.26 -8.82
C LEU A 212 -5.46 4.13 -9.86
N GLY A 213 -4.60 3.12 -9.73
CA GLY A 213 -4.65 1.92 -10.57
C GLY A 213 -6.04 1.27 -10.58
N PHE A 214 -6.62 1.01 -9.41
CA PHE A 214 -7.94 0.36 -9.31
C PHE A 214 -9.05 1.19 -9.94
N SER A 215 -9.00 2.52 -9.77
CA SER A 215 -10.00 3.43 -10.34
C SER A 215 -10.17 3.28 -11.86
N GLN A 216 -9.12 2.87 -12.57
CA GLN A 216 -9.17 2.65 -14.01
C GLN A 216 -10.08 1.47 -14.38
N ILE A 217 -9.95 0.36 -13.66
CA ILE A 217 -10.77 -0.84 -13.88
C ILE A 217 -12.19 -0.64 -13.33
N PHE A 218 -12.33 0.09 -12.23
CA PHE A 218 -13.65 0.48 -11.71
C PHE A 218 -14.42 1.35 -12.72
N ALA A 219 -13.75 2.26 -13.43
CA ALA A 219 -14.37 3.04 -14.49
C ALA A 219 -14.94 2.15 -15.62
N LEU A 220 -14.20 1.10 -16.02
CA LEU A 220 -14.68 0.10 -16.99
C LEU A 220 -15.89 -0.68 -16.43
N ALA A 221 -15.85 -1.10 -15.17
CA ALA A 221 -16.93 -1.85 -14.52
C ALA A 221 -18.24 -1.07 -14.45
N ARG A 222 -18.18 0.26 -14.27
CA ARG A 222 -19.37 1.13 -14.36
C ARG A 222 -20.05 1.11 -15.72
N GLN A 223 -19.31 0.76 -16.78
CA GLN A 223 -19.83 0.56 -18.14
C GLN A 223 -20.19 -0.91 -18.43
N GLY A 224 -20.22 -1.76 -17.39
CA GLY A 224 -20.49 -3.20 -17.51
C GLY A 224 -19.32 -4.01 -18.04
N LYS A 225 -18.10 -3.45 -18.07
CA LYS A 225 -16.90 -4.10 -18.58
C LYS A 225 -16.02 -4.64 -17.47
N LEU A 226 -15.48 -5.84 -17.63
CA LEU A 226 -14.51 -6.42 -16.68
C LEU A 226 -14.97 -6.37 -15.21
N LYS A 227 -16.23 -6.74 -14.94
CA LYS A 227 -16.84 -6.57 -13.61
C LYS A 227 -16.27 -7.52 -12.58
N ASN A 228 -15.87 -8.72 -12.98
CA ASN A 228 -15.31 -9.71 -12.06
C ASN A 228 -13.83 -9.42 -11.75
N THR A 229 -13.11 -8.84 -12.71
CA THR A 229 -11.80 -8.22 -12.48
C THR A 229 -11.92 -7.07 -11.49
N ALA A 230 -12.91 -6.19 -11.67
CA ALA A 230 -13.17 -5.10 -10.72
C ALA A 230 -13.59 -5.61 -9.33
N GLU A 231 -14.30 -6.72 -9.24
CA GLU A 231 -14.61 -7.37 -7.96
C GLU A 231 -13.34 -7.83 -7.24
N GLN A 232 -12.39 -8.48 -7.94
CA GLN A 232 -11.08 -8.83 -7.38
C GLN A 232 -10.33 -7.56 -6.91
N TYR A 233 -10.32 -6.51 -7.72
CA TYR A 233 -9.69 -5.24 -7.37
C TYR A 233 -10.36 -4.54 -6.19
N ALA A 234 -11.67 -4.75 -5.97
CA ALA A 234 -12.35 -4.24 -4.79
C ALA A 234 -11.93 -4.95 -3.50
N TYR A 235 -11.61 -6.26 -3.58
CA TYR A 235 -11.01 -6.98 -2.47
C TYR A 235 -9.59 -6.50 -2.17
N ILE A 236 -8.74 -6.38 -3.20
CA ILE A 236 -7.39 -5.81 -3.08
C ILE A 236 -7.48 -4.41 -2.46
N TRP A 237 -8.32 -3.53 -3.01
CA TRP A 237 -8.48 -2.17 -2.52
C TRP A 237 -8.93 -2.10 -1.05
N ARG A 238 -9.77 -3.03 -0.58
CA ARG A 238 -10.14 -3.12 0.84
C ARG A 238 -8.91 -3.44 1.70
N ASP A 239 -8.06 -4.36 1.25
CA ASP A 239 -6.82 -4.73 1.94
C ASP A 239 -5.84 -3.54 1.93
N GLU A 240 -5.63 -2.90 0.77
CA GLU A 240 -4.80 -1.70 0.61
C GLU A 240 -5.23 -0.52 1.49
N ASN A 241 -6.54 -0.35 1.71
CA ASN A 241 -7.02 0.66 2.63
C ASN A 241 -6.50 0.41 4.06
N LEU A 242 -6.47 -0.84 4.52
CA LEU A 242 -5.88 -1.19 5.82
C LEU A 242 -4.36 -0.98 5.83
N HIS A 243 -3.67 -1.38 4.76
CA HIS A 243 -2.24 -1.20 4.64
C HIS A 243 -1.85 0.28 4.69
N ALA A 244 -2.57 1.14 3.96
CA ALA A 244 -2.40 2.59 3.97
C ALA A 244 -2.71 3.22 5.34
N ILE A 245 -3.80 2.81 6.00
CA ILE A 245 -4.13 3.24 7.37
C ILE A 245 -2.97 2.90 8.32
N ASN A 246 -2.46 1.67 8.23
CA ASN A 246 -1.42 1.20 9.11
C ASN A 246 -0.05 1.82 8.79
N GLY A 247 0.27 2.06 7.51
CA GLY A 247 1.46 2.77 7.05
C GLY A 247 1.49 4.22 7.54
N SER A 248 0.40 4.98 7.37
CA SER A 248 0.28 6.33 7.93
C SER A 248 0.40 6.32 9.46
N TRP A 249 -0.22 5.35 10.13
CA TRP A 249 -0.08 5.20 11.58
C TRP A 249 1.36 4.92 11.99
N LEU A 250 2.05 4.04 11.27
CA LEU A 250 3.44 3.64 11.52
C LEU A 250 4.37 4.84 11.42
N ILE A 251 4.27 5.62 10.34
CA ILE A 251 5.02 6.87 10.13
C ILE A 251 4.79 7.83 11.30
N LYS A 252 3.52 8.11 11.64
CA LYS A 252 3.16 9.03 12.73
C LYS A 252 3.68 8.56 14.07
N GLN A 253 3.60 7.26 14.35
CA GLN A 253 4.05 6.71 15.61
C GLN A 253 5.58 6.76 15.71
N ILE A 254 6.32 6.48 14.62
CA ILE A 254 7.77 6.67 14.57
C ILE A 254 8.14 8.12 14.88
N ILE A 255 7.48 9.09 14.24
CA ILE A 255 7.70 10.53 14.47
C ILE A 255 7.41 10.89 15.93
N ARG A 256 6.29 10.40 16.48
CA ARG A 256 5.88 10.67 17.86
C ARG A 256 6.89 10.14 18.88
N GLU A 257 7.43 8.96 18.65
CA GLU A 257 8.43 8.36 19.55
C GLU A 257 9.83 8.94 19.35
N ASN A 258 10.09 9.57 18.21
CA ASN A 258 11.39 10.09 17.79
C ASN A 258 11.25 11.49 17.13
N PRO A 259 10.82 12.52 17.88
CA PRO A 259 10.47 13.82 17.29
C PRO A 259 11.63 14.52 16.57
N GLY A 260 12.89 14.20 16.92
CA GLY A 260 14.08 14.71 16.24
C GLY A 260 14.26 14.21 14.79
N LEU A 261 13.54 13.16 14.37
CA LEU A 261 13.53 12.74 12.97
C LEU A 261 12.78 13.73 12.08
N TRP A 262 11.68 14.32 12.58
CA TRP A 262 10.71 15.08 11.77
C TRP A 262 10.97 16.59 11.77
N ASP A 263 12.20 16.97 11.42
CA ASP A 263 12.60 18.39 11.30
C ASP A 263 12.03 19.06 10.02
N ALA A 264 12.27 20.36 9.88
CA ALA A 264 11.78 21.13 8.74
C ALA A 264 12.34 20.64 7.39
N ASN A 265 13.56 20.10 7.37
CA ASN A 265 14.15 19.56 6.15
C ASN A 265 13.45 18.27 5.73
N LEU A 266 13.17 17.37 6.68
CA LEU A 266 12.47 16.13 6.37
C LEU A 266 11.01 16.37 5.98
N GLN A 267 10.36 17.39 6.56
CA GLN A 267 9.01 17.80 6.13
C GLN A 267 9.01 18.32 4.69
N GLU A 268 10.00 19.12 4.28
CA GLU A 268 10.11 19.56 2.90
C GLU A 268 10.47 18.40 1.95
N ARG A 269 11.33 17.47 2.40
CA ARG A 269 11.62 16.25 1.65
C ARG A 269 10.38 15.39 1.45
N ALA A 270 9.55 15.22 2.48
CA ALA A 270 8.28 14.50 2.37
C ALA A 270 7.33 15.16 1.36
N ARG A 271 7.26 16.50 1.32
CA ARG A 271 6.51 17.23 0.28
C ARG A 271 7.08 16.98 -1.12
N ALA A 272 8.41 16.94 -1.27
CA ALA A 272 9.05 16.64 -2.54
C ALA A 272 8.75 15.20 -3.01
N ILE A 273 8.78 14.21 -2.10
CA ILE A 273 8.41 12.81 -2.41
C ILE A 273 6.98 12.74 -2.98
N VAL A 274 6.02 13.45 -2.37
CA VAL A 274 4.64 13.49 -2.87
C VAL A 274 4.54 14.18 -4.23
N ASP A 275 5.25 15.29 -4.44
CA ASP A 275 5.27 16.00 -5.73
C ASP A 275 5.89 15.14 -6.86
N GLU A 276 6.98 14.44 -6.56
CA GLU A 276 7.61 13.46 -7.46
C GLU A 276 6.64 12.34 -7.83
N ALA A 277 5.97 11.75 -6.84
CA ALA A 277 4.98 10.70 -7.05
C ALA A 277 3.83 11.14 -7.96
N VAL A 278 3.25 12.33 -7.72
CA VAL A 278 2.15 12.84 -8.56
C VAL A 278 2.62 13.11 -10.00
N LYS A 279 3.86 13.56 -10.22
CA LYS A 279 4.41 13.73 -11.58
C LYS A 279 4.58 12.40 -12.31
N LEU A 280 5.07 11.39 -11.61
CA LEU A 280 5.19 10.03 -12.14
C LEU A 280 3.81 9.47 -12.50
N GLU A 281 2.80 9.72 -11.66
CA GLU A 281 1.43 9.29 -11.92
C GLU A 281 0.81 10.00 -13.13
N ILE A 282 1.11 11.28 -13.33
CA ILE A 282 0.70 12.02 -14.54
C ILE A 282 1.31 11.39 -15.79
N ALA A 283 2.59 11.02 -15.76
CA ALA A 283 3.24 10.36 -16.88
C ALA A 283 2.60 8.98 -17.17
N TYR A 284 2.30 8.21 -16.12
CA TYR A 284 1.58 6.96 -16.24
C TYR A 284 0.19 7.12 -16.83
N ALA A 285 -0.58 8.12 -16.38
CA ALA A 285 -1.92 8.40 -16.90
C ALA A 285 -1.92 8.62 -18.42
N HIS A 286 -0.93 9.34 -18.94
CA HIS A 286 -0.77 9.54 -20.38
C HIS A 286 -0.33 8.28 -21.12
N ALA A 287 0.48 7.42 -20.49
CA ALA A 287 0.91 6.16 -21.08
C ALA A 287 -0.22 5.10 -21.12
N SER A 288 -1.04 5.02 -20.06
CA SER A 288 -2.15 4.07 -19.98
C SER A 288 -3.40 4.54 -20.75
N MET A 289 -3.56 5.85 -20.95
CA MET A 289 -4.68 6.45 -21.68
C MET A 289 -4.19 7.43 -22.78
N PRO A 290 -3.49 6.94 -23.81
CA PRO A 290 -2.88 7.80 -24.84
C PRO A 290 -3.90 8.61 -25.66
N GLU A 291 -5.14 8.11 -25.77
CA GLU A 291 -6.25 8.77 -26.47
C GLU A 291 -7.01 9.76 -25.58
N GLY A 292 -6.54 10.02 -24.35
CA GLY A 292 -7.11 11.00 -23.43
C GLY A 292 -8.13 10.46 -22.43
N GLY A 293 -8.39 9.15 -22.42
CA GLY A 293 -9.20 8.48 -21.40
C GLY A 293 -10.04 7.33 -21.94
N VAL A 294 -10.92 6.82 -21.07
CA VAL A 294 -12.01 5.89 -21.42
C VAL A 294 -13.35 6.48 -21.00
N LEU A 295 -14.46 5.89 -21.47
CA LEU A 295 -15.78 6.37 -21.10
C LEU A 295 -15.97 6.33 -19.58
N GLY A 296 -16.28 7.48 -18.97
CA GLY A 296 -16.45 7.61 -17.52
C GLY A 296 -15.19 8.06 -16.77
N MET A 297 -14.03 8.10 -17.42
CA MET A 297 -12.78 8.57 -16.80
C MET A 297 -11.82 9.17 -17.84
N SER A 298 -11.76 10.50 -17.87
CA SER A 298 -10.76 11.21 -18.68
C SER A 298 -9.39 11.21 -18.00
N VAL A 299 -8.31 11.33 -18.78
CA VAL A 299 -6.95 11.50 -18.25
C VAL A 299 -6.86 12.73 -17.32
N HIS A 300 -7.60 13.80 -17.61
CA HIS A 300 -7.65 14.98 -16.74
C HIS A 300 -8.28 14.69 -15.39
N THR A 301 -9.40 13.97 -15.36
CA THR A 301 -10.06 13.56 -14.11
C THR A 301 -9.17 12.65 -13.27
N TYR A 302 -8.44 11.74 -13.93
CA TYR A 302 -7.46 10.87 -13.28
C TYR A 302 -6.31 11.66 -12.65
N ILE A 303 -5.76 12.65 -13.38
CA ILE A 303 -4.70 13.54 -12.88
C ILE A 303 -5.19 14.39 -11.70
N ASP A 304 -6.42 14.89 -11.75
CA ASP A 304 -7.01 15.62 -10.63
C ASP A 304 -7.18 14.71 -9.42
N PHE A 305 -7.47 13.42 -9.62
CA PHE A 305 -7.49 12.43 -8.55
C PHE A 305 -6.10 12.22 -7.95
N ALA A 306 -5.06 12.06 -8.77
CA ALA A 306 -3.67 11.96 -8.28
C ALA A 306 -3.27 13.16 -7.39
N LYS A 307 -3.59 14.38 -7.83
CA LYS A 307 -3.33 15.61 -7.05
C LYS A 307 -4.13 15.64 -5.75
N PHE A 308 -5.39 15.22 -5.79
CA PHE A 308 -6.24 15.14 -4.60
C PHE A 308 -5.63 14.19 -3.56
N MET A 309 -5.21 13.01 -4.00
CA MET A 309 -4.54 12.00 -3.16
C MET A 309 -3.22 12.52 -2.59
N GLY A 310 -2.41 13.21 -3.40
CA GLY A 310 -1.17 13.85 -2.93
C GLY A 310 -1.41 14.89 -1.83
N ASP A 311 -2.43 15.73 -1.97
CA ASP A 311 -2.82 16.68 -0.91
C ASP A 311 -3.33 15.95 0.35
N ARG A 312 -4.07 14.85 0.21
CA ARG A 312 -4.49 14.02 1.35
C ARG A 312 -3.28 13.45 2.10
N ILE A 313 -2.26 12.94 1.41
CA ILE A 313 -1.01 12.49 2.06
C ILE A 313 -0.38 13.63 2.87
N CYS A 314 -0.28 14.82 2.27
CA CYS A 314 0.26 15.99 2.96
C CYS A 314 -0.52 16.33 4.23
N GLU A 315 -1.85 16.38 4.14
CA GLU A 315 -2.72 16.65 5.29
C GLU A 315 -2.60 15.58 6.37
N ASN A 316 -2.57 14.29 5.98
CA ASN A 316 -2.41 13.19 6.92
C ASN A 316 -1.11 13.33 7.70
N LEU A 317 -0.03 13.77 7.05
CA LEU A 317 1.28 13.99 7.67
C LEU A 317 1.43 15.38 8.31
N SER A 318 0.36 16.19 8.34
CA SER A 318 0.37 17.56 8.88
C SER A 318 1.41 18.48 8.24
N ILE A 319 1.67 18.31 6.94
CA ILE A 319 2.53 19.16 6.12
C ILE A 319 1.70 19.95 5.10
N LYS A 320 2.26 21.05 4.59
CA LYS A 320 1.53 21.97 3.70
C LYS A 320 1.13 21.27 2.38
N PRO A 321 -0.15 21.33 1.97
CA PRO A 321 -0.61 20.81 0.68
C PRO A 321 0.15 21.40 -0.52
N LEU A 322 0.14 20.68 -1.64
CA LEU A 322 0.86 21.03 -2.88
C LEU A 322 -0.07 21.63 -3.93
N PHE A 323 -1.27 21.06 -4.09
CA PHE A 323 -2.13 21.30 -5.25
C PHE A 323 -3.40 22.10 -4.91
N ASN A 324 -3.72 22.29 -3.62
CA ASN A 324 -4.90 23.00 -3.12
C ASN A 324 -6.23 22.44 -3.68
N THR A 325 -6.29 21.11 -3.80
CA THR A 325 -7.50 20.38 -4.17
C THR A 325 -8.59 20.57 -3.11
N ARG A 326 -9.86 20.54 -3.55
CA ARG A 326 -11.01 20.77 -2.66
C ARG A 326 -12.03 19.64 -2.66
N ASN A 327 -12.39 19.16 -3.84
CA ASN A 327 -13.45 18.17 -4.01
C ASN A 327 -12.85 16.86 -4.51
N HIS A 328 -13.41 15.74 -4.07
CA HIS A 328 -13.05 14.42 -4.58
C HIS A 328 -13.45 14.33 -6.07
N PRO A 329 -12.52 14.11 -7.01
CA PRO A 329 -12.80 14.15 -8.45
C PRO A 329 -13.50 12.89 -8.98
N LEU A 330 -13.41 11.77 -8.25
CA LEU A 330 -14.08 10.50 -8.56
C LEU A 330 -15.02 10.06 -7.42
N PRO A 331 -16.08 10.81 -7.08
CA PRO A 331 -16.91 10.51 -5.91
C PRO A 331 -17.65 9.15 -6.03
N TRP A 332 -17.77 8.61 -7.25
CA TRP A 332 -18.37 7.31 -7.49
C TRP A 332 -17.46 6.13 -7.10
N ILE A 333 -16.18 6.36 -6.79
CA ILE A 333 -15.25 5.28 -6.43
C ILE A 333 -15.74 4.51 -5.19
N SER A 334 -16.49 5.17 -4.31
CA SER A 334 -17.09 4.58 -3.12
C SER A 334 -18.12 3.49 -3.42
N GLU A 335 -18.62 3.39 -4.65
CA GLU A 335 -19.51 2.29 -5.07
C GLU A 335 -18.80 0.93 -5.08
N PHE A 336 -17.47 0.92 -5.15
CA PHE A 336 -16.64 -0.29 -5.16
C PHE A 336 -16.10 -0.64 -3.76
N GLU A 337 -16.48 0.11 -2.73
CA GLU A 337 -16.06 -0.18 -1.36
C GLU A 337 -16.84 -1.34 -0.78
N LEU A 338 -16.12 -2.35 -0.29
CA LEU A 338 -16.73 -3.47 0.41
C LEU A 338 -17.17 -3.04 1.81
N SER A 339 -18.46 -3.22 2.11
CA SER A 339 -19.24 -2.59 3.18
C SER A 339 -18.92 -3.00 4.63
N LYS A 340 -17.65 -3.29 4.96
CA LYS A 340 -17.26 -3.76 6.30
C LYS A 340 -16.25 -2.90 7.06
N GLU A 341 -15.62 -1.90 6.45
CA GLU A 341 -14.58 -1.13 7.13
C GLU A 341 -14.67 0.39 6.93
N LYS A 342 -14.05 1.14 7.85
CA LYS A 342 -14.00 2.61 7.77
C LYS A 342 -13.16 3.00 6.55
N ASN A 343 -13.80 3.64 5.59
CA ASN A 343 -13.13 4.21 4.43
C ASN A 343 -12.12 5.29 4.85
N PHE A 344 -10.95 5.32 4.20
CA PHE A 344 -9.95 6.36 4.37
C PHE A 344 -10.45 7.74 3.91
N PHE A 345 -11.23 7.78 2.82
CA PHE A 345 -11.69 9.01 2.18
C PHE A 345 -12.91 9.64 2.85
N GLU A 346 -13.69 8.84 3.58
CA GLU A 346 -14.86 9.30 4.33
C GLU A 346 -14.69 9.06 5.83
N SER A 347 -14.58 10.14 6.60
CA SER A 347 -14.49 10.12 8.06
C SER A 347 -15.81 9.71 8.76
N ARG A 348 -16.70 8.95 8.09
CA ARG A 348 -17.98 8.50 8.66
C ARG A 348 -18.10 6.98 8.66
N VAL A 349 -18.12 6.44 9.87
CA VAL A 349 -18.46 5.04 10.16
C VAL A 349 -19.95 4.85 9.89
N MET A 350 -20.31 4.09 8.87
CA MET A 350 -21.68 3.57 8.73
C MET A 350 -21.74 2.20 9.42
N GLU A 351 -21.89 2.19 10.75
CA GLU A 351 -22.25 0.97 11.47
C GLU A 351 -23.69 0.58 11.13
N TYR A 352 -23.87 -0.44 10.28
CA TYR A 352 -25.14 -1.16 10.25
C TYR A 352 -25.25 -2.00 11.52
N ARG A 353 -25.93 -1.42 12.50
CA ARG A 353 -26.36 -2.10 13.72
C ARG A 353 -27.30 -3.24 13.33
N LYS A 354 -26.79 -4.48 13.23
CA LYS A 354 -27.63 -5.69 13.24
C LYS A 354 -28.20 -5.86 14.65
N GLY A 355 -29.35 -5.21 14.90
CA GLY A 355 -30.35 -5.65 15.87
C GLY A 355 -31.63 -5.88 15.08
N SER A 356 -32.27 -7.03 15.11
CA SER A 356 -32.85 -7.63 16.30
C SER A 356 -32.84 -9.15 16.24
N ASN A 357 -32.43 -9.80 17.34
CA ASN A 357 -32.88 -11.16 17.65
C ASN A 357 -34.40 -11.12 17.82
N LEU A 358 -35.09 -11.94 17.04
CA LEU A 358 -36.49 -12.30 17.30
C LEU A 358 -36.46 -13.41 18.36
N GLU A 359 -36.85 -13.08 19.57
CA GLU A 359 -37.32 -14.08 20.54
C GLU A 359 -38.76 -14.45 20.15
N TRP A 360 -39.03 -15.74 20.05
CA TRP A 360 -40.38 -16.28 19.95
C TRP A 360 -40.73 -16.95 21.29
N GLU A 361 -41.92 -16.65 21.82
CA GLU A 361 -42.52 -17.33 22.98
C GLU A 361 -42.73 -18.83 22.73
#